data_AF-A0A7M4D9W8-F1
#
_entry.id   AF-A0A7M4D9W8-F1
#
_cell.length_a   1.000
_cell.length_b   1.000
_cell.length_c   1.000
_cell.angle_alpha   90.00
_cell.angle_beta   90.00
_cell.angle_gamma   90.00
#
_symmetry.space_group_name_H-M   'P 1'
#
loop_
_entity.id
_entity.type
_entity.pdbx_description
1 polymer ?
#
loop_
_entity_poly.entity_id
_entity_poly.type
_entity_poly.pdbx_seq_one_letter_code
_entity_poly.pdbx_strand_id
1 'polypeptide(L)'
;MRYYGNYFCLSIKSFDRKATDYDKFNYSGKFCEGRMIEDLFEQCDFMSLYVQQAEEAMFMVNNEFLNKFKKLICLINTARGKVVRIAIW
;
A
#
# COMPACT_ATOMS: atom_id res chain seq x y z
N MET A 1 0.81 -9.98 2.98
CA MET A 1 -0.53 -9.52 3.38
C MET A 1 -1.06 -10.35 4.56
N ARG A 2 -1.33 -9.76 5.74
CA ARG A 2 -1.96 -10.47 6.89
C ARG A 2 -3.48 -10.17 6.96
N TYR A 3 -4.17 -10.79 7.94
CA TYR A 3 -5.61 -10.67 8.24
C TYR A 3 -6.24 -9.31 7.86
N TYR A 4 -5.76 -8.18 8.40
CA TYR A 4 -6.37 -6.86 8.20
C TYR A 4 -6.34 -6.38 6.74
N GLY A 5 -5.21 -6.54 6.04
CA GLY A 5 -5.12 -6.15 4.63
C GLY A 5 -6.10 -6.95 3.78
N ASN A 6 -6.27 -8.24 4.07
CA ASN A 6 -7.19 -9.11 3.34
C ASN A 6 -8.66 -8.69 3.52
N TYR A 7 -9.08 -8.32 4.73
CA TYR A 7 -10.43 -7.79 4.98
C TYR A 7 -10.65 -6.40 4.39
N PHE A 8 -9.60 -5.58 4.32
CA PHE A 8 -9.67 -4.31 3.62
C PHE A 8 -9.94 -4.53 2.12
N CYS A 9 -9.24 -5.44 1.45
CA CYS A 9 -9.54 -5.79 0.07
C CYS A 9 -10.98 -6.31 -0.13
N LEU A 10 -11.49 -7.11 0.80
CA LEU A 10 -12.89 -7.55 0.77
C LEU A 10 -13.86 -6.37 0.83
N SER A 11 -13.58 -5.39 1.69
CA SER A 11 -14.37 -4.17 1.82
C SER A 11 -14.32 -3.32 0.54
N ILE A 12 -13.14 -3.20 -0.10
CA ILE A 12 -13.02 -2.50 -1.39
C ILE A 12 -13.82 -3.22 -2.49
N LYS A 13 -13.77 -4.55 -2.53
CA LYS A 13 -14.54 -5.34 -3.50
C LYS A 13 -16.05 -5.18 -3.34
N SER A 14 -16.56 -4.95 -2.13
CA SER A 14 -18.00 -4.68 -1.93
C SER A 14 -18.46 -3.34 -2.52
N PHE A 15 -17.53 -2.43 -2.83
CA PHE A 15 -17.81 -1.18 -3.57
C PHE A 15 -17.67 -1.33 -5.09
N ASP A 16 -17.57 -2.57 -5.60
CA ASP A 16 -17.33 -2.88 -7.01
C ASP A 16 -16.06 -2.20 -7.56
N ARG A 17 -14.99 -2.26 -6.77
CA ARG A 17 -13.67 -1.72 -7.11
C ARG A 17 -12.60 -2.80 -7.10
N LYS A 18 -11.59 -2.59 -7.94
CA LYS A 18 -10.41 -3.46 -8.00
C LYS A 18 -9.58 -3.30 -6.73
N ALA A 19 -9.24 -4.42 -6.09
CA ALA A 19 -8.38 -4.47 -4.92
C ALA A 19 -7.10 -5.25 -5.26
N THR A 20 -5.97 -4.55 -5.28
CA THR A 20 -4.65 -5.12 -5.54
C THR A 20 -3.79 -5.03 -4.29
N ASP A 21 -2.89 -5.99 -4.09
CA ASP A 21 -1.92 -5.94 -3.03
C ASP A 21 -0.49 -6.15 -3.54
N TYR A 22 0.44 -5.52 -2.82
CA TYR A 22 1.87 -5.72 -2.99
C TYR A 22 2.45 -6.15 -1.65
N ASP A 23 3.20 -7.24 -1.66
CA ASP A 23 3.93 -7.75 -0.51
C ASP A 23 5.31 -8.21 -0.98
N LYS A 24 6.37 -7.79 -0.28
CA LYS A 24 7.76 -8.08 -0.66
C LYS A 24 8.08 -9.58 -0.68
N PHE A 25 7.29 -10.40 0.01
CA PHE A 25 7.44 -11.86 0.07
C PHE A 25 6.39 -12.58 -0.79
N ASN A 26 5.71 -11.87 -1.70
CA ASN A 26 4.67 -12.40 -2.58
C ASN A 26 3.49 -13.08 -1.85
N TYR A 27 3.19 -12.65 -0.62
CA TYR A 27 1.97 -13.08 0.08
C TYR A 27 0.76 -12.27 -0.39
N SER A 28 -0.04 -12.87 -1.26
CA SER A 28 -1.34 -12.32 -1.70
C SER A 28 -2.46 -12.71 -0.75
N GLY A 29 -3.33 -11.76 -0.38
CA GLY A 29 -4.58 -12.06 0.32
C GLY A 29 -5.57 -12.82 -0.58
N LYS A 30 -6.48 -13.63 0.00
CA LYS A 30 -7.57 -14.32 -0.75
C LYS A 30 -8.45 -13.34 -1.53
N PHE A 31 -8.64 -12.13 -1.02
CA PHE A 31 -9.52 -11.13 -1.60
C PHE A 31 -8.79 -10.07 -2.41
N CYS A 32 -7.46 -10.12 -2.50
CA CYS A 32 -6.67 -9.18 -3.28
C CYS A 32 -6.05 -9.89 -4.48
N GLU A 33 -5.83 -9.15 -5.56
CA GLU A 33 -4.95 -9.60 -6.62
C GLU A 33 -3.51 -9.19 -6.30
N GLY A 34 -2.64 -10.16 -6.03
CA GLY A 34 -1.20 -9.92 -5.89
C GLY A 34 -0.63 -9.39 -7.19
N ARG A 35 0.03 -8.22 -7.11
CA ARG A 35 0.61 -7.51 -8.25
C ARG A 35 2.05 -7.11 -7.98
N MET A 36 2.76 -6.80 -9.06
CA MET A 36 4.10 -6.24 -8.92
C MET A 36 4.02 -4.80 -8.42
N ILE A 37 5.10 -4.27 -7.86
CA ILE A 37 5.11 -2.89 -7.34
C ILE A 37 4.93 -1.87 -8.46
N GLU A 38 5.33 -2.22 -9.69
CA GLU A 38 5.16 -1.41 -10.88
C GLU A 38 3.67 -1.15 -11.17
N ASP A 39 2.82 -2.18 -11.04
CA ASP A 39 1.36 -2.04 -11.23
C ASP A 39 0.77 -1.01 -10.24
N LEU A 40 1.30 -0.98 -9.00
CA LEU A 40 0.88 -0.01 -7.99
C LEU A 40 1.22 1.42 -8.44
N PHE A 41 2.42 1.66 -8.96
CA PHE A 41 2.82 2.98 -9.44
C PHE A 41 2.05 3.45 -10.67
N GLU A 42 1.55 2.52 -11.50
CA GLU A 42 0.82 2.85 -12.72
C GLU A 42 -0.68 3.08 -12.51
N GLN A 43 -1.32 2.21 -11.73
CA GLN A 43 -2.78 2.11 -11.73
C GLN A 43 -3.44 2.64 -10.45
N CYS A 44 -2.71 2.73 -9.34
CA CYS A 44 -3.27 3.02 -8.03
C CYS A 44 -3.88 4.43 -7.94
N ASP A 45 -5.09 4.51 -7.39
CA ASP A 45 -5.74 5.77 -7.03
C ASP A 45 -5.77 5.97 -5.50
N PHE A 46 -5.87 4.87 -4.73
CA PHE A 46 -5.86 4.85 -3.26
C PHE A 46 -4.84 3.82 -2.75
N MET A 47 -3.88 4.26 -1.94
CA MET A 47 -2.86 3.40 -1.34
C MET A 47 -3.05 3.34 0.18
N SER A 48 -3.32 2.15 0.72
CA SER A 48 -3.43 1.94 2.17
C SER A 48 -2.27 1.10 2.69
N LEU A 49 -1.62 1.55 3.77
CA LEU A 49 -0.44 0.89 4.35
C LEU A 49 -0.81 -0.11 5.44
N TYR A 50 -0.49 -1.39 5.19
CA TYR A 50 -0.61 -2.49 6.14
C TYR A 50 0.75 -3.15 6.41
N VAL A 51 1.70 -2.35 6.93
CA VAL A 51 3.06 -2.81 7.22
C VAL A 51 3.33 -2.78 8.72
N GLN A 52 4.03 -3.79 9.22
CA GLN A 52 4.50 -3.78 10.61
C GLN A 52 5.67 -2.82 10.76
N GLN A 53 5.83 -2.25 11.96
CA GLN A 53 7.01 -1.45 12.24
C GLN A 53 8.21 -2.37 12.42
N ALA A 54 9.00 -2.46 11.36
CA ALA A 54 10.32 -3.05 11.33
C ALA A 54 11.31 -1.99 10.84
N GLU A 55 12.60 -2.24 11.03
CA GLU A 55 13.65 -1.29 10.63
C GLU A 55 13.58 -1.00 9.12
N GLU A 56 13.25 -2.00 8.31
CA GLU A 56 13.13 -1.86 6.86
C GLU A 56 11.86 -1.12 6.43
N ALA A 57 10.84 -1.06 7.29
CA ALA A 57 9.61 -0.31 7.02
C ALA A 57 9.72 1.16 7.45
N MET A 58 10.78 1.52 8.18
CA MET A 58 10.99 2.88 8.66
C MET A 58 11.29 3.80 7.47
N PHE A 59 10.41 4.79 7.29
CA PHE A 59 10.48 5.79 6.22
C PHE A 59 10.46 5.22 4.80
N MET A 60 9.93 4.00 4.63
CA MET A 60 9.84 3.36 3.32
C MET A 60 8.97 4.14 2.32
N VAL A 61 7.95 4.85 2.83
CA VAL A 61 7.14 5.77 2.01
C VAL A 61 7.69 7.17 2.23
N ASN A 62 8.44 7.64 1.25
CA ASN A 62 9.04 8.98 1.23
C ASN A 62 8.75 9.69 -0.10
N ASN A 63 9.31 10.88 -0.29
CA ASN A 63 9.10 11.65 -1.51
C ASN A 63 9.58 10.91 -2.78
N GLU A 64 10.70 10.19 -2.71
CA GLU A 64 11.19 9.40 -3.86
C GLU A 64 10.25 8.25 -4.21
N PHE A 65 9.67 7.58 -3.20
CA PHE A 65 8.67 6.53 -3.39
C PHE A 65 7.39 7.10 -4.01
N LEU A 66 6.89 8.21 -3.49
CA LEU A 66 5.65 8.84 -3.97
C LEU A 66 5.80 9.44 -5.37
N ASN A 67 6.99 9.91 -5.74
CA ASN A 67 7.27 10.44 -7.07
C ASN A 67 7.28 9.37 -8.18
N LYS A 68 7.22 8.08 -7.84
CA LYS A 68 7.11 6.99 -8.82
C LYS A 68 5.69 6.82 -9.36
N PHE A 69 4.68 7.33 -8.67
CA PHE A 69 3.28 7.19 -9.10
C PHE A 69 3.01 8.05 -10.35
N LYS A 70 2.37 7.45 -11.36
CA LYS A 70 1.94 8.14 -12.58
C LYS A 70 0.68 9.00 -12.38
N LYS A 71 0.04 8.87 -11.22
CA LYS A 71 -1.20 9.56 -10.84
C LYS A 71 -1.04 10.20 -9.47
N LEU A 72 -1.85 11.22 -9.21
CA LEU A 72 -2.06 11.69 -7.84
C LEU A 72 -2.82 10.61 -7.07
N ILE A 73 -2.27 10.17 -5.94
CA ILE A 73 -2.88 9.15 -5.10
C ILE A 73 -3.40 9.72 -3.78
N CYS A 74 -4.42 9.07 -3.23
CA CYS A 74 -4.78 9.23 -1.83
C CYS A 74 -3.98 8.21 -0.99
N LEU A 75 -3.04 8.69 -0.17
CA LEU A 75 -2.28 7.86 0.76
C LEU A 75 -2.99 7.76 2.12
N ILE A 76 -3.29 6.54 2.55
CA ILE A 76 -3.91 6.22 3.83
C ILE A 76 -2.89 5.48 4.68
N ASN A 77 -2.39 6.12 5.74
CA ASN A 77 -1.48 5.49 6.68
C ASN A 77 -2.22 5.04 7.95
N THR A 78 -2.67 3.78 7.97
CA THR A 78 -3.13 3.12 9.20
C THR A 78 -2.04 2.34 9.93
N ALA A 79 -0.81 2.36 9.42
CA ALA A 79 0.36 1.76 10.06
C ALA A 79 0.93 2.70 11.13
N ARG A 80 2.20 2.52 11.50
CA ARG A 80 2.90 3.42 12.42
C ARG A 80 3.35 4.69 11.70
N GLY A 81 3.35 5.82 12.41
CA GLY A 81 3.73 7.11 11.82
C GLY A 81 5.11 7.12 11.15
N LYS A 82 6.09 6.41 11.74
CA LYS A 82 7.45 6.28 11.21
C LYS A 82 7.56 5.50 9.88
N VAL A 83 6.47 4.94 9.34
CA VAL A 83 6.47 4.30 8.02
C VAL A 83 6.53 5.35 6.89
N VAL A 84 5.98 6.54 7.14
CA VAL A 84 5.88 7.62 6.15
C VAL A 84 6.76 8.81 6.56
N ARG A 85 7.58 9.31 5.64
CA ARG A 85 8.38 10.55 5.81
C ARG A 85 8.27 11.44 4.58
N ILE A 86 7.37 12.42 4.67
CA ILE A 86 7.10 13.39 3.61
C ILE A 86 7.55 14.82 3.95
N ALA A 87 7.88 15.08 5.21
CA ALA A 87 8.33 16.38 5.66
C ALA A 87 9.84 16.40 5.96
N ILE A 88 10.49 17.45 5.48
CA ILE A 88 11.86 17.83 5.82
C ILE A 88 11.70 18.94 6.88
N TRP A 89 11.76 18.58 8.15
CA TRP A 89 12.02 19.52 9.24
C TRP A 89 13.28 19.06 9.94
#